data_AF-A0A8S3K7G0-F1
#
_entry.id   AF-A0A8S3K7G0-F1
#
_cell.length_a   1.000
_cell.length_b   1.000
_cell.length_c   1.000
_cell.angle_alpha   90.00
_cell.angle_beta   90.00
_cell.angle_gamma   90.00
#
_symmetry.space_group_name_H-M   'P 1'
#
loop_
_entity.id
_entity.type
_entity.pdbx_description
1 polymer ?
#
loop_
_entity_poly.entity_id
_entity_poly.type
_entity_poly.pdbx_seq_one_letter_code
_entity_poly.pdbx_strand_id
1 'polypeptide(L)'
;KAVEPSEQTNSPDERTAENIDRDKIQLVEILKGLVKHEKVKKEILKQKTLRFLIECSQKFHGLAKQFLLECIWTLSFDQQAAQQIRQNSDFISELKNILISTVSDNQENNLRFCNSFSRRRNSAVIPSDEVVNDEIHKMADGLLWNLVK
;
A
#
# COMPACT_ATOMS: atom_id res chain seq x y z
N LYS A 1 -46.68 -28.52 -2.20
CA LYS A 1 -45.22 -28.60 -1.95
C LYS A 1 -44.74 -27.15 -1.80
N ALA A 2 -44.74 -26.63 -0.57
CA ALA A 2 -44.32 -25.26 -0.29
C ALA A 2 -42.81 -25.25 -0.08
N VAL A 3 -42.12 -24.29 -0.70
CA VAL A 3 -40.68 -24.06 -0.57
C VAL A 3 -40.49 -23.14 0.63
N GLU A 4 -39.91 -23.66 1.71
CA GLU A 4 -39.47 -22.84 2.83
C GLU A 4 -38.22 -22.04 2.43
N PRO A 5 -38.15 -20.74 2.75
CA PRO A 5 -36.93 -19.96 2.56
C PRO A 5 -35.95 -20.30 3.69
N SER A 6 -34.79 -20.82 3.32
CA SER A 6 -33.67 -21.08 4.24
C SER A 6 -33.14 -19.77 4.82
N GLU A 7 -33.50 -19.47 6.06
CA GLU A 7 -32.88 -18.43 6.88
C GLU A 7 -31.41 -18.77 7.12
N GLN A 8 -30.52 -17.98 6.52
CA GLN A 8 -29.10 -17.97 6.86
C GLN A 8 -28.92 -17.32 8.23
N THR A 9 -28.93 -18.15 9.27
CA THR A 9 -28.58 -17.75 10.64
C THR A 9 -27.06 -17.68 10.77
N ASN A 10 -26.45 -16.55 10.40
CA ASN A 10 -25.05 -16.29 10.74
C ASN A 10 -24.92 -16.15 12.27
N SER A 11 -23.88 -16.76 12.83
CA SER A 11 -23.57 -16.80 14.26
C SER A 11 -23.40 -15.38 14.84
N PRO A 12 -23.87 -15.07 16.06
CA PRO A 12 -23.63 -13.78 16.71
C PRO A 12 -22.14 -13.44 16.88
N ASP A 13 -21.26 -14.44 16.92
CA ASP A 13 -19.81 -14.26 17.03
C ASP A 13 -19.18 -13.73 15.73
N GLU A 14 -19.71 -14.12 14.56
CA GLU A 14 -19.20 -13.69 13.25
C GLU A 14 -19.51 -12.21 12.99
N ARG A 15 -20.73 -11.77 13.34
CA ARG A 15 -21.13 -10.35 13.20
C ARG A 15 -20.26 -9.42 14.05
N THR A 16 -19.80 -9.89 15.21
CA THR A 16 -18.94 -9.11 16.10
C THR A 16 -17.52 -8.97 15.52
N ALA A 17 -16.98 -10.04 14.94
CA ALA A 17 -15.67 -10.03 14.29
C ALA A 17 -15.65 -9.12 13.05
N GLU A 18 -16.69 -9.16 12.22
CA GLU A 18 -16.82 -8.31 11.03
C GLU A 18 -16.91 -6.81 11.39
N ASN A 19 -17.63 -6.46 12.46
CA ASN A 19 -17.72 -5.09 12.93
C ASN A 19 -16.36 -4.58 13.42
N ILE A 20 -15.62 -5.41 14.17
CA ILE A 20 -14.28 -5.06 14.64
C ILE A 20 -13.32 -4.84 13.48
N ASP A 21 -13.39 -5.64 12.42
CA ASP A 21 -12.53 -5.46 11.25
C ASP A 21 -12.84 -4.16 10.49
N ARG A 22 -14.13 -3.85 10.34
CA ARG A 22 -14.59 -2.59 9.77
C ARG A 22 -14.08 -1.38 10.58
N ASP A 23 -14.20 -1.44 11.90
CA ASP A 23 -13.77 -0.36 12.78
C ASP A 23 -12.25 -0.15 12.72
N LYS A 24 -11.48 -1.24 12.61
CA LYS A 24 -10.02 -1.17 12.39
C LYS A 24 -9.69 -0.44 11.08
N ILE A 25 -10.37 -0.79 9.98
CA ILE A 25 -10.16 -0.15 8.68
C ILE A 25 -10.44 1.35 8.79
N GLN A 26 -11.59 1.73 9.35
CA GLN A 26 -11.98 3.14 9.52
C GLN A 26 -10.97 3.91 10.37
N LEU A 27 -10.51 3.32 11.48
CA LEU A 27 -9.54 3.97 12.36
C LEU A 27 -8.21 4.25 11.63
N VAL A 28 -7.70 3.27 10.88
CA VAL A 28 -6.45 3.45 10.13
C VAL A 28 -6.64 4.42 8.97
N GLU A 29 -7.79 4.43 8.32
CA GLU A 29 -8.12 5.40 7.28
C GLU A 29 -8.15 6.84 7.82
N ILE A 30 -8.74 7.06 8.99
CA ILE A 30 -8.70 8.35 9.67
C ILE A 30 -7.25 8.73 9.99
N LEU A 31 -6.46 7.80 10.53
CA LEU A 31 -5.05 8.05 10.82
C LEU A 31 -4.27 8.44 9.56
N LYS A 32 -4.52 7.77 8.43
CA LYS A 32 -3.94 8.12 7.12
C LYS A 32 -4.31 9.56 6.72
N GLY A 33 -5.53 10.00 6.97
CA GLY A 33 -5.93 11.40 6.80
C GLY A 33 -5.14 12.36 7.70
N LEU A 34 -5.01 12.01 8.99
CA LEU A 34 -4.34 12.83 10.00
C LEU A 34 -2.84 13.01 9.74
N VAL A 35 -2.14 11.95 9.32
CA VAL A 35 -0.69 11.96 9.06
C VAL A 35 -0.30 12.92 7.92
N LYS A 36 -1.26 13.30 7.05
CA LYS A 36 -1.04 14.32 6.00
C LYS A 36 -0.80 15.72 6.56
N HIS A 37 -1.21 15.99 7.81
CA HIS A 37 -1.01 17.27 8.44
C HIS A 37 0.32 17.31 9.20
N GLU A 38 1.24 18.18 8.80
CA GLU A 38 2.60 18.25 9.38
C GLU A 38 2.64 18.45 10.91
N LYS A 39 1.70 19.20 11.48
CA LYS A 39 1.60 19.36 12.94
C LYS A 39 1.31 18.03 13.65
N VAL A 40 0.40 17.24 13.08
CA VAL A 40 0.00 15.94 13.63
C VAL A 40 1.11 14.92 13.41
N LYS A 41 1.73 14.91 12.23
CA LYS A 41 2.89 14.08 11.90
C LYS A 41 4.01 14.23 12.94
N LYS A 42 4.40 15.48 13.25
CA LYS A 42 5.42 15.76 14.28
C LYS A 42 5.02 15.22 15.65
N GLU A 43 3.75 15.33 16.01
CA GLU A 43 3.25 14.87 17.30
C GLU A 43 3.24 13.32 17.39
N ILE A 44 2.81 12.65 16.32
CA ILE A 44 2.89 11.18 16.18
C ILE A 44 4.33 10.70 16.34
N LEU A 45 5.30 11.39 15.73
CA LEU A 45 6.70 11.02 15.83
C LEU A 45 7.27 11.21 17.24
N LYS A 46 6.89 12.28 17.95
CA LYS A 46 7.29 12.49 19.36
C LYS A 46 6.78 11.39 20.29
N GLN A 47 5.58 10.89 20.03
CA GLN A 47 4.94 9.88 20.87
C GLN A 47 5.49 8.46 20.67
N LYS A 48 6.55 8.28 19.85
CA LYS A 48 7.13 6.96 19.50
C LYS A 48 6.10 6.01 18.87
N THR A 49 5.04 6.57 18.28
CA THR A 49 3.92 5.81 17.70
C THR A 49 4.36 4.97 16.51
N LEU A 50 5.50 5.28 15.87
CA LEU A 50 6.02 4.53 14.73
C LEU A 50 6.22 3.04 15.02
N ARG A 51 6.75 2.70 16.20
CA ARG A 51 6.91 1.31 16.60
C ARG A 51 5.57 0.58 16.69
N PHE A 52 4.58 1.23 17.30
CA PHE A 52 3.22 0.69 17.40
C PHE A 52 2.61 0.45 16.01
N LEU A 53 2.82 1.39 15.07
CA LEU A 53 2.35 1.21 13.69
C LEU A 53 3.01 -0.01 13.03
N ILE A 54 4.33 -0.18 13.17
CA ILE A 54 5.03 -1.36 12.63
C ILE A 54 4.48 -2.67 13.24
N GLU A 55 4.21 -2.71 14.54
CA GLU A 55 3.60 -3.88 15.18
C GLU A 55 2.16 -4.13 14.68
N CYS A 56 1.41 -3.07 14.38
CA CYS A 56 0.08 -3.18 13.78
C CYS A 56 0.12 -3.70 12.34
N SER A 57 1.13 -3.34 11.51
CA SER A 57 1.20 -3.82 10.12
C SER A 57 1.39 -5.33 10.02
N GLN A 58 2.01 -5.93 11.05
CA GLN A 58 2.18 -7.38 11.17
C GLN A 58 0.88 -8.11 11.50
N LYS A 59 -0.03 -7.45 12.23
CA LYS A 59 -1.30 -8.03 12.69
C LYS A 59 -2.47 -7.76 11.76
N PHE A 60 -2.36 -6.73 10.94
CA PHE A 60 -3.43 -6.28 10.06
C PHE A 60 -3.28 -6.93 8.69
N HIS A 61 -4.40 -7.12 8.00
CA HIS A 61 -4.45 -7.71 6.66
C HIS A 61 -5.28 -6.84 5.72
N GLY A 62 -5.19 -7.09 4.42
CA GLY A 62 -5.99 -6.39 3.40
C GLY A 62 -5.85 -4.86 3.44
N LEU A 63 -6.99 -4.17 3.36
CA LEU A 63 -7.07 -2.71 3.27
C LEU A 63 -6.48 -2.00 4.49
N ALA A 64 -6.72 -2.52 5.70
CA ALA A 64 -6.19 -1.91 6.92
C ALA A 64 -4.66 -1.93 6.93
N LYS A 65 -4.05 -3.04 6.47
CA LYS A 65 -2.59 -3.13 6.31
C LYS A 65 -2.08 -2.12 5.28
N GLN A 66 -2.75 -2.01 4.14
CA GLN A 66 -2.37 -1.06 3.09
C GLN A 66 -2.37 0.38 3.61
N PHE A 67 -3.44 0.83 4.25
CA PHE A 67 -3.50 2.18 4.80
C PHE A 67 -2.44 2.42 5.87
N LEU A 68 -2.12 1.39 6.65
CA LEU A 68 -1.10 1.51 7.68
C LEU A 68 0.31 1.60 7.08
N LEU A 69 0.60 0.85 6.02
CA LEU A 69 1.84 0.97 5.25
C LEU A 69 1.96 2.36 4.59
N GLU A 70 0.87 2.93 4.09
CA GLU A 70 0.87 4.31 3.59
C GLU A 70 1.16 5.36 4.69
N CYS A 71 0.65 5.13 5.91
CA CYS A 71 0.99 5.97 7.07
C CYS A 71 2.49 5.89 7.37
N ILE A 72 3.05 4.67 7.44
CA ILE A 72 4.48 4.44 7.71
C ILE A 72 5.33 5.06 6.60
N TRP A 73 4.94 4.90 5.33
CA TRP A 73 5.59 5.54 4.19
C TRP A 73 5.64 7.06 4.37
N THR A 74 4.50 7.68 4.70
CA THR A 74 4.43 9.14 4.86
C THR A 74 5.29 9.63 6.03
N LEU A 75 5.36 8.84 7.11
CA LEU A 75 6.22 9.13 8.26
C LEU A 75 7.70 8.96 7.92
N SER A 76 8.05 8.04 7.01
CA SER A 76 9.44 7.75 6.63
C SER A 76 10.17 8.89 5.90
N PHE A 77 9.46 9.93 5.46
CA PHE A 77 10.09 11.15 4.97
C PHE A 77 10.78 11.95 6.08
N ASP A 78 10.44 11.71 7.35
CA ASP A 78 11.22 12.21 8.47
C ASP A 78 12.48 11.35 8.68
N GLN A 79 13.64 12.01 8.83
CA GLN A 79 14.93 11.33 8.90
C GLN A 79 15.05 10.40 10.13
N GLN A 80 14.51 10.80 11.27
CA GLN A 80 14.55 10.00 12.49
C GLN A 80 13.63 8.78 12.35
N ALA A 81 12.45 8.97 11.78
CA ALA A 81 11.52 7.88 11.46
C ALA A 81 12.14 6.87 10.47
N ALA A 82 12.76 7.37 9.40
CA ALA A 82 13.44 6.53 8.41
C ALA A 82 14.54 5.67 9.04
N GLN A 83 15.34 6.24 9.95
CA GLN A 83 16.38 5.50 10.66
C GLN A 83 15.79 4.39 11.53
N GLN A 84 14.71 4.67 12.27
CA GLN A 84 14.03 3.66 13.10
C GLN A 84 13.46 2.52 12.25
N ILE A 85 12.88 2.83 11.09
CA ILE A 85 12.38 1.82 10.14
C ILE A 85 13.52 0.93 9.64
N ARG A 86 14.66 1.53 9.24
CA ARG A 86 15.82 0.78 8.73
C ARG A 86 16.47 -0.13 9.77
N GLN A 87 16.39 0.25 11.05
CA GLN A 87 16.90 -0.56 12.15
C GLN A 87 16.02 -1.78 12.46
N ASN A 88 14.77 -1.79 11.99
CA ASN A 88 13.86 -2.91 12.17
C ASN A 88 14.00 -3.92 11.01
N SER A 89 14.94 -4.86 11.15
CA SER A 89 15.24 -5.87 10.12
C SER A 89 14.04 -6.75 9.75
N ASP A 90 13.18 -7.03 10.72
CA ASP A 90 12.04 -7.92 10.57
C ASP A 90 10.99 -7.25 9.68
N PHE A 91 10.70 -5.97 9.94
CA PHE A 91 9.80 -5.19 9.13
C PHE A 91 10.32 -5.00 7.69
N ILE A 92 11.61 -4.75 7.50
CA ILE A 92 12.19 -4.66 6.15
C ILE A 92 12.08 -5.99 5.39
N SER A 93 12.26 -7.11 6.08
CA SER A 93 12.11 -8.44 5.48
C SER A 93 10.66 -8.71 5.09
N GLU A 94 9.71 -8.30 5.92
CA GLU A 94 8.28 -8.37 5.60
C GLU A 94 7.92 -7.54 4.35
N LEU A 95 8.43 -6.30 4.25
CA LEU A 95 8.22 -5.45 3.06
C LEU A 95 8.76 -6.12 1.78
N LYS A 96 9.92 -6.76 1.86
CA LYS A 96 10.49 -7.52 0.73
C LYS A 96 9.62 -8.70 0.35
N ASN A 97 9.07 -9.42 1.33
CA ASN A 97 8.18 -10.56 1.06
C ASN A 97 6.88 -10.12 0.38
N ILE A 98 6.29 -8.98 0.79
CA ILE A 98 5.11 -8.41 0.13
C ILE A 98 5.41 -8.09 -1.34
N LEU A 99 6.58 -7.52 -1.62
CA LEU A 99 7.01 -7.23 -3.00
C LEU A 99 7.14 -8.52 -3.83
N ILE A 100 7.71 -9.59 -3.27
CA ILE A 100 7.87 -10.87 -3.98
C ILE A 100 6.51 -11.51 -4.26
N SER A 101 5.62 -11.56 -3.28
CA SER A 101 4.27 -12.13 -3.44
C SER A 101 3.48 -11.42 -4.53
N THR A 102 3.52 -10.08 -4.57
CA THR A 102 2.81 -9.29 -5.58
C THR A 102 3.36 -9.44 -7.00
N VAL A 103 4.65 -9.74 -7.17
CA VAL A 103 5.26 -9.98 -8.48
C VAL A 103 4.87 -11.37 -9.04
N SER A 104 4.76 -12.38 -8.18
CA SER A 104 4.36 -13.73 -8.59
C SER A 104 2.90 -13.81 -9.06
N ASP A 105 1.98 -13.10 -8.40
CA ASP A 105 0.55 -13.11 -8.76
C ASP A 105 0.23 -12.41 -10.10
N ASN A 106 1.13 -11.51 -10.54
CA ASN A 106 0.96 -10.77 -11.80
C ASN A 106 1.38 -11.56 -13.05
N GLN A 107 2.03 -12.72 -12.89
CA GLN A 107 2.38 -13.58 -14.02
C GLN A 107 1.21 -14.47 -14.50
N GLU A 108 0.25 -14.82 -13.62
CA GLU A 108 -0.90 -15.67 -14.01
C GLU A 108 -2.07 -14.90 -14.62
N ASN A 109 -2.23 -13.60 -14.33
CA ASN A 109 -3.40 -12.82 -14.77
C ASN A 109 -3.33 -12.28 -16.20
N ASN A 110 -2.19 -12.39 -16.89
CA ASN A 110 -2.03 -11.87 -18.26
C ASN A 110 -2.58 -12.79 -19.38
N LEU A 111 -3.10 -14.00 -19.07
CA LEU A 111 -3.62 -14.93 -20.07
C LEU A 111 -5.15 -15.01 -20.17
N ARG A 112 -5.92 -14.20 -19.40
CA ARG A 112 -7.39 -14.36 -19.33
C ARG A 112 -8.26 -13.14 -19.61
N PHE A 113 -7.71 -12.06 -20.12
CA PHE A 113 -8.54 -10.92 -20.51
C PHE A 113 -8.16 -10.40 -21.90
N CYS A 114 -8.73 -11.00 -22.94
CA CYS A 114 -9.04 -10.33 -24.21
C CYS A 114 -9.83 -11.29 -25.10
N ASN A 115 -11.17 -11.25 -25.03
CA ASN A 115 -12.05 -11.54 -26.16
C ASN A 115 -13.47 -11.12 -25.80
N SER A 116 -13.74 -9.81 -25.86
CA SER A 116 -15.03 -9.24 -26.29
C SER A 116 -14.99 -7.72 -26.18
N PHE A 117 -15.60 -7.07 -27.17
CA PHE A 117 -15.85 -5.63 -27.33
C PHE A 117 -14.83 -4.78 -28.11
N SER A 118 -14.98 -4.89 -29.43
CA SER A 118 -15.33 -3.78 -30.33
C SER A 118 -14.45 -2.52 -30.39
N ARG A 119 -13.74 -2.44 -31.52
CA ARG A 119 -13.58 -1.26 -32.41
C ARG A 119 -13.88 0.12 -31.81
N ARG A 120 -12.84 0.95 -31.72
CA ARG A 120 -12.77 2.29 -32.37
C ARG A 120 -11.32 2.75 -32.48
N ARG A 121 -11.00 3.31 -33.65
CA ARG A 121 -9.71 3.90 -34.05
C ARG A 121 -9.34 5.09 -33.16
N ASN A 122 -8.06 5.21 -32.79
CA ASN A 122 -7.17 6.24 -33.34
C ASN A 122 -5.70 5.93 -33.04
N SER A 123 -4.87 6.25 -34.03
CA SER A 123 -3.43 6.13 -34.06
C SER A 123 -2.78 7.00 -32.98
N ALA A 124 -1.97 6.38 -32.13
CA ALA A 124 -0.86 7.03 -31.45
C ALA A 124 0.28 6.02 -31.43
N VAL A 125 1.38 6.38 -32.08
CA VAL A 125 2.64 5.64 -32.06
C VAL A 125 3.08 5.50 -30.60
N ILE A 126 3.16 4.27 -30.11
CA ILE A 126 3.75 3.95 -28.80
C ILE A 126 5.26 4.10 -28.98
N PRO A 127 5.95 5.02 -28.29
CA PRO A 127 7.40 5.07 -28.32
C PRO A 127 7.94 3.88 -27.53
N SER A 128 8.85 3.12 -28.15
CA SER A 128 9.49 1.95 -27.55
C SER A 128 10.20 2.30 -26.25
N ASP A 129 10.12 1.38 -25.27
CA ASP A 129 10.66 1.50 -23.90
C ASP A 129 12.14 1.90 -23.79
N GLU A 130 12.93 1.79 -24.86
CA GLU A 130 14.34 2.19 -24.88
C GLU A 130 14.54 3.71 -24.77
N VAL A 131 13.63 4.53 -25.31
CA VAL A 131 13.82 6.00 -25.31
C VAL A 131 13.55 6.60 -23.92
N VAL A 132 12.62 6.00 -23.16
CA VAL A 132 12.25 6.48 -21.82
C VAL A 132 13.39 6.24 -20.82
N ASN A 133 14.12 5.14 -20.94
CA ASN A 133 15.25 4.85 -20.06
C ASN A 133 16.43 5.81 -20.25
N ASP A 134 16.73 6.19 -21.50
CA ASP A 134 17.83 7.12 -21.80
C ASP A 134 17.57 8.54 -21.27
N GLU A 135 16.30 8.96 -21.21
CA GLU A 135 15.91 10.27 -20.71
C GLU A 135 15.94 10.33 -19.18
N ILE A 136 15.55 9.23 -18.51
CA ILE A 136 15.65 9.10 -17.04
C ILE A 136 17.11 9.11 -16.59
N HIS A 137 18.01 8.44 -17.30
CA HIS A 137 19.44 8.43 -16.95
C HIS A 137 20.08 9.82 -17.09
N LYS A 138 19.74 10.59 -18.13
CA LYS A 138 20.23 11.97 -18.29
C LYS A 138 19.72 12.92 -17.20
N MET A 139 18.47 12.75 -16.74
CA MET A 139 17.94 13.55 -15.64
C MET A 139 18.61 13.23 -14.30
N ALA A 140 18.92 11.96 -14.05
CA ALA A 140 19.62 11.53 -12.83
C ALA A 140 21.04 12.12 -12.74
N ASP A 141 21.79 12.11 -13.85
CA ASP A 141 23.15 12.67 -13.90
C ASP A 141 23.16 14.20 -13.73
N GLY A 142 22.16 14.90 -14.30
CA GLY A 142 22.01 16.35 -14.12
C GLY A 142 21.69 16.76 -12.67
N LEU A 143 20.91 15.95 -11.95
CA LEU A 143 20.59 16.16 -10.53
C LEU A 143 21.79 15.87 -9.63
N LEU A 144 22.57 14.83 -9.93
CA LEU A 144 23.80 14.51 -9.21
C LEU A 144 24.84 15.63 -9.33
N TRP A 145 24.94 16.29 -10.49
CA TRP A 145 25.91 17.36 -10.69
C TRP A 145 25.60 18.66 -9.94
N ASN A 146 24.34 18.90 -9.60
CA ASN A 146 23.92 20.03 -8.75
C ASN A 146 24.15 19.79 -7.25
N LEU A 147 24.49 18.56 -6.84
CA LEU A 147 24.75 18.18 -5.45
C LEU A 147 26.24 18.23 -5.08
N VAL A 148 27.12 18.30 -6.08
CA VAL A 148 28.60 18.25 -5.91
C VAL A 148 29.26 19.64 -6.10
N LYS A 149 28.51 20.65 -6.55
CA LYS A 149 28.93 22.06 -6.58
C LYS A 149 28.35 22.84 -5.41
#